data_AF-A0A846UIM7-F1
#
_entry.id   AF-A0A846UIM7-F1
#
_cell.length_a   1.000
_cell.length_b   1.000
_cell.length_c   1.000
_cell.angle_alpha   90.00
_cell.angle_beta   90.00
_cell.angle_gamma   90.00
#
_symmetry.space_group_name_H-M   'P 1'
#
loop_
_entity.id
_entity.type
_entity.pdbx_description
1 polymer ?
#
loop_
_entity_poly.entity_id
_entity_poly.type
_entity_poly.pdbx_seq_one_letter_code
_entity_poly.pdbx_strand_id
1 'polypeptide(L)'
;MQIETPPTERRSDKPDGERRGLVIVHTGDGKGKSTAAFGLALRAHGRGKAVKVYQFMKVPSARFGEHRVFEQLGVPIEGLGDGFSWKSRDLEHSAQLAKDGWARAEATIRAGEHFLVVLDEVMYPLRYGWVALDAVLACLRERPAQVHVLLTGRGAPAELVALADTVTEMTLVKHHYQAGVPAQRGIED
;
A
#
# COMPACT_ATOMS: atom_id res chain seq x y z
N MET A 1 -29.95 -0.79 15.97
CA MET A 1 -28.68 -1.29 16.55
C MET A 1 -29.02 -1.86 17.91
N GLN A 2 -28.69 -3.14 18.17
CA GLN A 2 -28.72 -3.64 19.55
C GLN A 2 -27.52 -3.05 20.28
N ILE A 3 -27.75 -2.39 21.41
CA ILE A 3 -26.68 -1.81 22.22
C ILE A 3 -26.10 -2.95 23.06
N GLU A 4 -24.84 -3.32 22.79
CA GLU A 4 -24.12 -4.34 23.56
C GLU A 4 -23.40 -3.70 24.75
N THR A 5 -23.41 -4.38 25.90
CA THR A 5 -22.62 -3.97 27.06
C THR A 5 -21.14 -4.31 26.83
N PRO A 6 -20.19 -3.38 27.09
CA PRO A 6 -18.78 -3.68 26.93
C PRO A 6 -18.35 -4.88 27.79
N PRO A 7 -17.56 -5.82 27.25
CA PRO A 7 -17.01 -6.91 28.06
C PRO A 7 -16.10 -6.32 29.15
N THR A 8 -16.33 -6.73 30.39
CA THR A 8 -15.53 -6.33 31.56
C THR A 8 -14.42 -7.32 31.88
N GLU A 9 -14.49 -8.54 31.32
CA GLU A 9 -13.50 -9.58 31.51
C GLU A 9 -12.43 -9.54 30.42
N ARG A 10 -11.17 -9.59 30.85
CA ARG A 10 -10.03 -9.57 29.94
C ARG A 10 -9.75 -10.98 29.43
N ARG A 11 -10.32 -11.36 28.29
CA ARG A 11 -9.78 -12.46 27.47
C ARG A 11 -8.49 -11.98 26.81
N SER A 12 -7.35 -12.58 27.13
CA SER A 12 -6.13 -12.36 26.34
C SER A 12 -5.45 -13.68 26.04
N ASP A 13 -5.63 -14.15 24.81
CA ASP A 13 -4.69 -15.08 24.19
C ASP A 13 -3.51 -14.25 23.73
N LYS A 14 -2.41 -14.26 24.50
CA LYS A 14 -1.18 -13.58 24.10
C LYS A 14 -0.44 -14.49 23.12
N PRO A 15 -0.12 -14.03 21.90
CA PRO A 15 0.75 -14.80 21.03
C PRO A 15 2.15 -14.90 21.63
N ASP A 16 2.78 -16.05 21.48
CA ASP A 16 4.14 -16.39 21.93
C ASP A 16 5.21 -16.23 20.82
N GLY A 17 4.77 -15.92 19.60
CA GLY A 17 5.65 -15.77 18.43
C GLY A 17 6.62 -14.58 18.49
N GLU A 18 7.70 -14.69 17.72
CA GLU A 18 8.74 -13.66 17.61
C GLU A 18 8.25 -12.40 16.89
N ARG A 19 8.79 -11.24 17.30
CA ARG A 19 8.55 -9.98 16.60
C ARG A 19 9.36 -9.94 15.31
N ARG A 20 8.67 -9.79 14.19
CA ARG A 20 9.27 -9.63 12.86
C ARG A 20 8.49 -8.63 12.01
N GLY A 21 9.13 -8.22 10.93
CA GLY A 21 8.54 -7.50 9.81
C GLY A 21 7.36 -8.29 9.23
N LEU A 22 6.35 -7.56 8.80
CA LEU A 22 5.09 -8.11 8.29
C LEU A 22 4.88 -7.73 6.84
N VAL A 23 4.32 -8.66 6.05
CA VAL A 23 3.73 -8.38 4.74
C VAL A 23 2.24 -8.11 4.95
N ILE A 24 1.81 -6.90 4.60
CA ILE A 24 0.43 -6.44 4.78
C ILE A 24 -0.16 -6.15 3.40
N VAL A 25 -1.38 -6.63 3.15
CA VAL A 25 -2.11 -6.36 1.91
C VAL A 25 -3.42 -5.65 2.22
N HIS A 26 -3.66 -4.54 1.53
CA HIS A 26 -4.94 -3.85 1.53
C HIS A 26 -5.55 -3.91 0.12
N THR A 27 -6.57 -4.74 -0.05
CA THR A 27 -7.22 -5.00 -1.34
C THR A 27 -8.74 -4.79 -1.28
N GLY A 28 -9.47 -5.23 -2.30
CA GLY A 28 -10.91 -5.09 -2.42
C GLY A 28 -11.35 -3.81 -3.15
N ASP A 29 -12.64 -3.75 -3.44
CA ASP A 29 -13.21 -2.71 -4.30
C ASP A 29 -13.63 -1.42 -3.60
N GLY A 30 -13.69 -1.46 -2.28
CA GLY A 30 -14.04 -0.34 -1.42
C GLY A 30 -12.94 0.72 -1.35
N LYS A 31 -13.36 1.95 -1.01
CA LYS A 31 -12.46 3.04 -0.67
C LYS A 31 -11.76 2.73 0.67
N GLY A 32 -10.47 3.08 0.75
CA GLY A 32 -9.73 3.09 2.03
C GLY A 32 -8.32 2.50 1.97
N LYS A 33 -7.94 1.82 0.87
CA LYS A 33 -6.71 1.01 0.82
C LYS A 33 -5.47 1.86 1.03
N SER A 34 -5.31 2.88 0.18
CA SER A 34 -4.20 3.84 0.25
C SER A 34 -4.28 4.70 1.51
N THR A 35 -5.46 5.16 1.93
CA THR A 35 -5.57 5.97 3.16
C THR A 35 -5.21 5.19 4.42
N ALA A 36 -5.58 3.90 4.50
CA ALA A 36 -5.13 3.02 5.58
C ALA A 36 -3.60 2.80 5.54
N ALA A 37 -3.03 2.63 4.35
CA ALA A 37 -1.58 2.52 4.16
C ALA A 37 -0.84 3.78 4.64
N PHE A 38 -1.32 4.96 4.26
CA PHE A 38 -0.76 6.24 4.71
C PHE A 38 -0.96 6.47 6.20
N GLY A 39 -2.09 6.03 6.77
CA GLY A 39 -2.32 6.04 8.21
C GLY A 39 -1.31 5.15 8.96
N LEU A 40 -0.96 3.99 8.42
CA LEU A 40 0.08 3.13 8.98
C LEU A 40 1.48 3.76 8.83
N ALA A 41 1.78 4.35 7.68
CA ALA A 41 3.01 5.10 7.44
C ALA A 41 3.18 6.22 8.47
N LEU A 42 2.13 7.02 8.68
CA LEU A 42 2.11 8.08 9.69
C LEU A 42 2.30 7.53 11.11
N ARG A 43 1.65 6.40 11.45
CA ARG A 43 1.82 5.75 12.76
C ARG A 43 3.25 5.28 12.98
N ALA A 44 3.88 4.66 11.99
CA ALA A 44 5.26 4.21 12.08
C ALA A 44 6.22 5.40 12.21
N HIS A 45 6.06 6.42 11.37
CA HIS A 45 6.86 7.63 11.42
C HIS A 45 6.72 8.38 12.76
N GLY A 46 5.49 8.53 13.28
CA GLY A 46 5.24 9.12 14.60
C GLY A 46 5.83 8.32 15.78
N ARG A 47 6.31 7.10 15.54
CA ARG A 47 7.08 6.27 16.48
C ARG A 47 8.60 6.33 16.20
N GLY A 48 9.07 7.32 15.43
CA GLY A 48 10.47 7.52 15.08
C GLY A 48 11.03 6.47 14.13
N LYS A 49 10.18 5.79 13.35
CA LYS A 49 10.60 4.75 12.41
C LYS A 49 10.79 5.33 11.00
N ALA A 50 11.82 4.84 10.30
CA ALA A 50 12.07 5.18 8.91
C ALA A 50 10.99 4.56 8.00
N VAL A 51 10.37 5.37 7.15
CA VAL A 51 9.29 4.96 6.25
C VAL A 51 9.58 5.46 4.84
N LYS A 52 9.30 4.63 3.82
CA LYS A 52 9.35 5.03 2.41
C LYS A 52 8.04 4.65 1.72
N VAL A 53 7.49 5.57 0.93
CA VAL A 53 6.26 5.35 0.16
C VAL A 53 6.53 5.46 -1.33
N TYR A 54 6.08 4.46 -2.08
CA TYR A 54 6.12 4.39 -3.53
C TYR A 54 4.70 4.26 -4.08
N GLN A 55 4.32 5.12 -5.02
CA GLN A 55 2.99 5.10 -5.65
C GLN A 55 3.12 4.75 -7.14
N PHE A 56 2.71 3.54 -7.52
CA PHE A 56 2.92 3.00 -8.87
C PHE A 56 2.07 3.67 -9.95
N MET A 57 0.98 4.34 -9.57
CA MET A 57 0.04 4.95 -10.52
C MET A 57 0.17 6.48 -10.60
N LYS A 58 0.91 7.12 -9.69
CA LYS A 58 1.02 8.57 -9.62
C LYS A 58 2.26 9.07 -10.36
N VAL A 59 2.16 10.24 -10.99
CA VAL A 59 3.29 10.94 -11.60
C VAL A 59 4.30 11.43 -10.54
N PRO A 60 5.60 11.56 -10.87
CA PRO A 60 6.60 12.13 -9.95
C PRO A 60 6.26 13.55 -9.46
N SER A 61 5.55 14.32 -10.29
CA SER A 61 5.10 15.68 -9.97
C SER A 61 3.80 15.73 -9.15
N ALA A 62 3.29 14.59 -8.68
CA ALA A 62 2.07 14.52 -7.90
C ALA A 62 2.17 15.34 -6.60
N ARG A 63 1.06 16.01 -6.25
CA ARG A 63 0.96 16.94 -5.10
C ARG A 63 -0.40 16.82 -4.39
N PHE A 64 -0.85 15.59 -4.18
CA PHE A 64 -2.07 15.27 -3.42
C PHE A 64 -1.88 15.57 -1.91
N GLY A 65 -2.95 15.47 -1.12
CA GLY A 65 -2.93 15.81 0.31
C GLY A 65 -1.82 15.09 1.11
N GLU A 66 -1.64 13.79 0.87
CA GLU A 66 -0.62 12.96 1.50
C GLU A 66 0.81 13.42 1.14
N HIS A 67 1.04 13.92 -0.08
CA HIS A 67 2.34 14.40 -0.49
C HIS A 67 2.73 15.65 0.28
N ARG A 68 1.78 16.60 0.40
CA ARG A 68 2.01 17.88 1.10
C ARG A 68 2.33 17.67 2.56
N VAL A 69 1.59 16.79 3.24
CA VAL A 69 1.83 16.54 4.67
C VAL A 69 3.08 15.68 4.89
N PHE A 70 3.35 14.69 4.04
CA PHE A 70 4.56 13.87 4.18
C PHE A 70 5.84 14.65 3.88
N GLU A 71 5.81 15.61 2.96
CA GLU A 71 6.90 16.56 2.75
C GLU A 71 7.20 17.37 4.01
N GLN A 72 6.17 17.92 4.67
CA GLN A 72 6.32 18.66 5.94
C GLN A 72 6.85 17.78 7.08
N LEU A 73 6.48 16.51 7.10
CA LEU A 73 6.91 15.55 8.12
C LEU A 73 8.27 14.90 7.79
N GLY A 74 8.84 15.15 6.61
CA GLY A 74 10.06 14.48 6.16
C GLY A 74 9.90 12.98 5.90
N VAL A 75 8.70 12.52 5.54
CA VAL A 75 8.42 11.16 5.09
C VAL A 75 8.56 11.09 3.57
N PRO A 76 9.55 10.38 3.01
CA PRO A 76 9.73 10.32 1.57
C PRO A 76 8.57 9.58 0.88
N ILE A 77 7.90 10.26 -0.04
CA ILE A 77 6.85 9.74 -0.89
C ILE A 77 7.14 10.09 -2.35
N GLU A 78 6.93 9.12 -3.25
CA GLU A 78 7.26 9.30 -4.66
C GLU A 78 6.27 8.58 -5.58
N GLY A 79 5.82 9.31 -6.60
CA GLY A 79 5.11 8.74 -7.73
C GLY A 79 6.07 8.11 -8.74
N LEU A 80 5.80 6.86 -9.13
CA LEU A 80 6.62 6.07 -10.05
C LEU A 80 5.99 5.89 -11.43
N GLY A 81 4.73 6.29 -11.60
CA GLY A 81 3.98 6.09 -12.84
C GLY A 81 3.90 7.36 -13.68
N ASP A 82 3.06 7.32 -14.70
CA ASP A 82 2.74 8.41 -15.61
C ASP A 82 1.34 9.01 -15.37
N GLY A 83 0.68 8.62 -14.27
CA GLY A 83 -0.73 8.97 -14.04
C GLY A 83 -1.68 8.10 -14.85
N PHE A 84 -1.27 6.87 -15.19
CA PHE A 84 -2.00 5.93 -16.03
C PHE A 84 -3.51 6.01 -15.85
N SER A 85 -4.18 6.12 -17.00
CA SER A 85 -5.63 5.98 -17.10
C SER A 85 -5.96 5.02 -18.23
N TRP A 86 -7.20 4.57 -18.30
CA TRP A 86 -7.76 3.83 -19.45
C TRP A 86 -7.68 4.60 -20.79
N LYS A 87 -7.17 5.83 -20.80
CA LYS A 87 -6.89 6.63 -22.00
C LYS A 87 -5.40 6.69 -22.35
N SER A 88 -4.52 6.04 -21.59
CA SER A 88 -3.08 5.98 -21.87
C SER A 88 -2.87 5.37 -23.25
N ARG A 89 -2.09 6.07 -24.09
CA ARG A 89 -1.82 5.67 -25.48
C ARG A 89 -0.54 4.87 -25.62
N ASP A 90 0.37 4.99 -24.66
CA ASP A 90 1.68 4.33 -24.65
C ASP A 90 1.80 3.41 -23.43
N LEU A 91 1.27 2.19 -23.59
CA LEU A 91 1.29 1.18 -22.54
C LEU A 91 2.69 0.61 -22.30
N GLU A 92 3.57 0.67 -23.30
CA GLU A 92 4.94 0.19 -23.20
C GLU A 92 5.76 1.10 -22.28
N HIS A 93 5.58 2.42 -22.43
CA HIS A 93 6.15 3.39 -21.49
C HIS A 93 5.64 3.19 -20.06
N SER A 94 4.33 3.05 -19.86
CA SER A 94 3.76 2.79 -18.52
C SER A 94 4.32 1.49 -17.92
N ALA A 95 4.49 0.43 -18.73
CA ALA A 95 5.07 -0.82 -18.30
C ALA A 95 6.55 -0.68 -17.90
N GLN A 96 7.33 0.11 -18.65
CA GLN A 96 8.73 0.35 -18.32
C GLN A 96 8.87 1.13 -17.01
N LEU A 97 8.07 2.19 -16.82
CA LEU A 97 8.03 2.95 -15.57
C LEU A 97 7.69 2.04 -14.37
N ALA A 98 6.76 1.11 -14.54
CA ALA A 98 6.41 0.17 -13.49
C ALA A 98 7.56 -0.80 -13.14
N LYS A 99 8.34 -1.26 -14.14
CA LYS A 99 9.54 -2.09 -13.92
C LYS A 99 10.63 -1.32 -13.20
N ASP A 100 10.91 -0.09 -13.63
CA ASP A 100 11.92 0.77 -13.00
C ASP A 100 11.51 1.13 -11.56
N GLY A 101 10.21 1.43 -11.38
CA GLY A 101 9.61 1.67 -10.09
C GLY A 101 9.73 0.46 -9.14
N TRP A 102 9.47 -0.75 -9.65
CA TRP A 102 9.66 -1.98 -8.89
C TRP A 102 11.14 -2.17 -8.49
N ALA A 103 12.09 -2.00 -9.42
CA ALA A 103 13.51 -2.17 -9.12
C ALA A 103 13.98 -1.25 -7.97
N ARG A 104 13.47 -0.01 -7.93
CA ARG A 104 13.76 0.94 -6.85
C ARG A 104 13.13 0.54 -5.52
N ALA A 105 11.90 0.07 -5.55
CA ALA A 105 11.20 -0.43 -4.37
C ALA A 105 11.88 -1.69 -3.80
N GLU A 106 12.24 -2.64 -4.66
CA GLU A 106 12.98 -3.86 -4.30
C GLU A 106 14.33 -3.52 -3.67
N ALA A 107 15.12 -2.63 -4.28
CA ALA A 107 16.40 -2.19 -3.70
C ALA A 107 16.21 -1.60 -2.29
N THR A 108 15.17 -0.79 -2.10
CA THR A 108 14.84 -0.20 -0.79
C THR A 108 14.45 -1.24 0.24
N ILE A 109 13.64 -2.23 -0.14
CA ILE A 109 13.24 -3.34 0.74
C ILE A 109 14.47 -4.15 1.15
N ARG A 110 15.32 -4.52 0.19
CA ARG A 110 16.50 -5.36 0.41
C ARG A 110 17.59 -4.67 1.22
N ALA A 111 17.71 -3.34 1.13
CA ALA A 111 18.67 -2.57 1.91
C ALA A 111 18.43 -2.67 3.43
N GLY A 112 17.17 -2.87 3.86
CA GLY A 112 16.85 -3.08 5.29
C GLY A 112 16.92 -1.82 6.17
N GLU A 113 17.12 -0.65 5.56
CA GLU A 113 17.26 0.64 6.23
C GLU A 113 15.91 1.24 6.66
N HIS A 114 14.82 0.82 6.03
CA HIS A 114 13.48 1.31 6.30
C HIS A 114 12.71 0.30 7.15
N PHE A 115 12.04 0.79 8.19
CA PHE A 115 11.14 -0.02 8.99
C PHE A 115 9.88 -0.42 8.22
N LEU A 116 9.34 0.50 7.41
CA LEU A 116 8.16 0.25 6.58
C LEU A 116 8.37 0.77 5.16
N VAL A 117 8.10 -0.08 4.17
CA VAL A 117 8.00 0.29 2.76
C VAL A 117 6.55 0.10 2.30
N VAL A 118 5.93 1.17 1.80
CA VAL A 118 4.58 1.15 1.23
C VAL A 118 4.66 1.11 -0.29
N LEU A 119 4.03 0.10 -0.89
CA LEU A 119 3.87 -0.10 -2.32
C LEU A 119 2.41 0.18 -2.69
N ASP A 120 2.09 1.45 -2.84
CA ASP A 120 0.74 1.91 -3.13
C ASP A 120 0.38 1.67 -4.61
N GLU A 121 -0.76 1.01 -4.81
CA GLU A 121 -1.35 0.64 -6.10
C GLU A 121 -0.46 -0.28 -6.97
N VAL A 122 0.45 -1.03 -6.33
CA VAL A 122 1.33 -2.02 -6.99
C VAL A 122 0.57 -3.18 -7.63
N MET A 123 -0.68 -3.44 -7.21
CA MET A 123 -1.47 -4.54 -7.80
C MET A 123 -1.79 -4.31 -9.27
N TYR A 124 -1.84 -3.07 -9.76
CA TYR A 124 -2.10 -2.82 -11.18
C TYR A 124 -0.94 -3.30 -12.06
N PRO A 125 0.33 -2.86 -11.85
CA PRO A 125 1.47 -3.43 -12.55
C PRO A 125 1.56 -4.96 -12.52
N LEU A 126 1.24 -5.57 -11.38
CA LEU A 126 1.23 -7.04 -11.24
C LEU A 126 0.17 -7.67 -12.13
N ARG A 127 -1.07 -7.16 -12.08
CA ARG A 127 -2.18 -7.69 -12.87
C ARG A 127 -2.04 -7.46 -14.37
N TYR A 128 -1.35 -6.38 -14.75
CA TYR A 128 -1.07 -6.10 -16.16
C TYR A 128 0.17 -6.84 -16.68
N GLY A 129 0.86 -7.61 -15.83
CA GLY A 129 2.07 -8.35 -16.20
C GLY A 129 3.28 -7.47 -16.49
N TRP A 130 3.24 -6.19 -16.06
CA TRP A 130 4.37 -5.26 -16.24
C TRP A 130 5.49 -5.56 -15.26
N VAL A 131 5.12 -5.97 -14.04
CA VAL A 131 6.02 -6.47 -13.01
C VAL A 131 5.71 -7.95 -12.77
N ALA A 132 6.74 -8.79 -12.81
CA ALA A 132 6.59 -10.22 -12.59
C ALA A 132 6.22 -10.53 -11.14
N LEU A 133 5.12 -11.26 -10.92
CA LEU A 133 4.66 -11.64 -9.58
C LEU A 133 5.73 -12.43 -8.81
N ASP A 134 6.41 -13.37 -9.47
CA ASP A 134 7.44 -14.19 -8.83
C ASP A 134 8.61 -13.36 -8.29
N ALA A 135 9.00 -12.28 -8.98
CA ALA A 135 10.03 -11.37 -8.50
C ALA A 135 9.60 -10.65 -7.21
N VAL A 136 8.32 -10.22 -7.14
CA VAL A 136 7.76 -9.61 -5.93
C VAL A 136 7.70 -10.62 -4.79
N LEU A 137 7.21 -11.83 -5.04
CA LEU A 137 7.15 -12.88 -4.02
C LEU A 137 8.55 -13.25 -3.50
N ALA A 138 9.55 -13.35 -4.38
CA ALA A 138 10.93 -13.63 -4.00
C ALA A 138 11.49 -12.51 -3.10
N CYS A 139 11.38 -11.25 -3.53
CA CYS A 139 11.78 -10.09 -2.73
C CYS A 139 11.12 -10.09 -1.34
N LEU A 140 9.80 -10.35 -1.27
CA LEU A 140 9.08 -10.39 -0.01
C LEU A 140 9.56 -11.53 0.91
N ARG A 141 9.87 -12.72 0.39
CA ARG A 141 10.40 -13.83 1.22
C ARG A 141 11.81 -13.56 1.72
N GLU A 142 12.64 -12.94 0.89
CA GLU A 142 14.08 -12.75 1.15
C GLU A 142 14.40 -11.44 1.88
N ARG A 143 13.42 -10.55 2.06
CA ARG A 143 13.65 -9.25 2.69
C ARG A 143 14.24 -9.40 4.10
N PRO A 144 15.03 -8.42 4.57
CA PRO A 144 15.48 -8.39 5.96
C PRO A 144 14.32 -8.52 6.93
N ALA A 145 14.47 -9.38 7.94
CA ALA A 145 13.38 -9.84 8.79
C ALA A 145 12.66 -8.72 9.56
N GLN A 146 13.28 -7.56 9.74
CA GLN A 146 12.71 -6.38 10.41
C GLN A 146 11.86 -5.48 9.50
N VAL A 147 11.94 -5.65 8.17
CA VAL A 147 11.28 -4.76 7.21
C VAL A 147 9.82 -5.14 7.08
N HIS A 148 8.93 -4.18 7.35
CA HIS A 148 7.52 -4.28 7.03
C HIS A 148 7.28 -3.83 5.58
N VAL A 149 6.45 -4.55 4.84
CA VAL A 149 6.04 -4.17 3.48
C VAL A 149 4.52 -4.15 3.42
N LEU A 150 3.95 -3.03 3.01
CA LEU A 150 2.51 -2.90 2.80
C LEU A 150 2.21 -2.68 1.33
N LEU A 151 1.38 -3.54 0.74
CA LEU A 151 0.97 -3.48 -0.66
C LEU A 151 -0.50 -3.10 -0.75
N THR A 152 -0.86 -2.17 -1.64
CA THR A 152 -2.26 -1.78 -1.87
C THR A 152 -2.66 -2.01 -3.33
N GLY A 153 -3.98 -2.17 -3.52
CA GLY A 153 -4.61 -2.14 -4.83
C GLY A 153 -5.68 -3.20 -5.01
N ARG A 154 -6.44 -3.12 -6.10
CA ARG A 154 -7.58 -4.02 -6.36
C ARG A 154 -7.15 -5.37 -6.91
N GLY A 155 -7.73 -6.45 -6.38
CA GLY A 155 -7.52 -7.81 -6.88
C GLY A 155 -6.11 -8.33 -6.63
N ALA A 156 -5.69 -8.37 -5.36
CA ALA A 156 -4.42 -8.98 -4.98
C ALA A 156 -4.34 -10.44 -5.48
N PRO A 157 -3.22 -10.85 -6.14
CA PRO A 157 -3.03 -12.24 -6.55
C PRO A 157 -3.11 -13.22 -5.38
N ALA A 158 -3.62 -14.43 -5.62
CA ALA A 158 -3.84 -15.44 -4.58
C ALA A 158 -2.54 -15.85 -3.88
N GLU A 159 -1.45 -15.92 -4.64
CA GLU A 159 -0.10 -16.24 -4.17
C GLU A 159 0.44 -15.16 -3.23
N LEU A 160 0.12 -13.89 -3.50
CA LEU A 160 0.47 -12.77 -2.63
C LEU A 160 -0.37 -12.78 -1.35
N VAL A 161 -1.67 -13.09 -1.47
CA VAL A 161 -2.57 -13.26 -0.30
C VAL A 161 -2.08 -14.39 0.59
N ALA A 162 -1.68 -15.53 0.02
CA ALA A 162 -1.16 -16.68 0.76
C ALA A 162 0.18 -16.38 1.45
N LEU A 163 1.02 -15.52 0.87
CA LEU A 163 2.29 -15.10 1.45
C LEU A 163 2.12 -14.05 2.56
N ALA A 164 1.09 -13.21 2.49
CA ALA A 164 0.92 -12.07 3.38
C ALA A 164 0.59 -12.50 4.81
N ASP A 165 1.19 -11.79 5.78
CA ASP A 165 0.91 -11.99 7.21
C ASP A 165 -0.44 -11.39 7.62
N THR A 166 -0.92 -10.40 6.88
CA THR A 166 -2.21 -9.75 7.13
C THR A 166 -2.81 -9.28 5.83
N VAL A 167 -4.05 -9.67 5.57
CA VAL A 167 -4.82 -9.22 4.41
C VAL A 167 -6.11 -8.58 4.89
N THR A 168 -6.40 -7.39 4.40
CA THR A 168 -7.69 -6.73 4.58
C THR A 168 -8.32 -6.51 3.22
N GLU A 169 -9.50 -7.09 3.03
CA GLU A 169 -10.34 -6.79 1.89
C GLU A 169 -11.32 -5.69 2.26
N MET A 170 -11.18 -4.53 1.62
CA MET A 170 -12.14 -3.45 1.76
C MET A 170 -13.29 -3.70 0.81
N THR A 171 -14.34 -4.36 1.30
CA THR A 171 -15.56 -4.61 0.52
C THR A 171 -16.32 -3.31 0.30
N LEU A 172 -16.78 -3.09 -0.94
CA LEU A 172 -17.60 -1.93 -1.26
C LEU A 172 -19.05 -2.13 -0.79
N VAL A 173 -19.34 -1.74 0.45
CA VAL A 173 -20.71 -1.77 0.99
C VAL A 173 -21.55 -0.62 0.42
N LYS A 174 -20.98 0.59 0.32
CA LYS A 174 -21.60 1.77 -0.28
C LYS A 174 -20.54 2.78 -0.69
N HIS A 175 -20.75 3.49 -1.81
CA HIS A 175 -19.91 4.63 -2.20
C HIS A 175 -20.77 5.87 -2.47
N HIS A 176 -20.30 7.06 -2.09
CA HIS A 176 -21.01 8.33 -2.39
C HIS A 176 -21.16 8.55 -3.91
N TYR A 177 -20.21 8.08 -4.71
CA TYR A 177 -20.27 8.14 -6.18
C TYR A 177 -21.50 7.42 -6.75
N GLN A 178 -21.94 6.31 -6.15
CA GLN A 178 -23.15 5.60 -6.57
C GLN A 178 -24.43 6.41 -6.31
N ALA A 179 -24.36 7.40 -5.42
CA ALA A 179 -25.42 8.37 -5.16
C ALA A 179 -25.24 9.68 -5.98
N GLY A 180 -24.34 9.70 -6.97
CA GLY A 180 -24.10 10.86 -7.83
C GLY A 180 -23.25 11.97 -7.19
N VAL A 181 -22.71 11.76 -5.99
CA VAL A 181 -21.83 12.74 -5.35
C VAL A 181 -20.43 12.65 -5.97
N PRO A 182 -19.89 13.73 -6.57
CA PRO A 182 -18.57 13.71 -7.20
C PRO A 182 -17.44 13.61 -6.16
N ALA A 183 -16.22 13.36 -6.64
CA ALA A 183 -15.01 13.42 -5.84
C ALA A 183 -14.84 14.79 -5.17
N GLN A 184 -14.38 14.79 -3.92
CA GLN A 184 -14.20 16.00 -3.12
C GLN A 184 -12.75 16.17 -2.70
N ARG A 185 -12.31 17.43 -2.69
CA ARG A 185 -10.95 17.79 -2.28
C ARG A 185 -10.69 17.45 -0.82
N GLY A 186 -9.59 16.74 -0.56
CA GLY A 186 -9.24 16.23 0.77
C GLY A 186 -9.97 14.95 1.17
N ILE A 187 -10.81 14.39 0.28
CA ILE A 187 -11.56 13.16 0.52
C ILE A 187 -11.20 12.10 -0.54
N GLU A 188 -11.13 12.49 -1.82
CA GLU A 188 -10.68 11.64 -2.96
C GLU A 188 -9.41 12.17 -3.64
N ASP A 189 -9.15 13.49 -3.56
CA ASP A 189 -7.92 14.16 -4.03
C ASP A 189 -7.08 14.73 -2.87
#